data_AF-A0A2G6LKN2-F1
#
_entry.id   AF-A0A2G6LKN2-F1
#
_cell.length_a   1.000
_cell.length_b   1.000
_cell.length_c   1.000
_cell.angle_alpha   90.00
_cell.angle_beta   90.00
_cell.angle_gamma   90.00
#
_symmetry.space_group_name_H-M   'P 1'
#
loop_
_entity.id
_entity.type
_entity.pdbx_description
1 polymer ?
#
loop_
_entity_poly.entity_id
_entity_poly.type
_entity_poly.pdbx_seq_one_letter_code
_entity_poly.pdbx_strand_id
1 'polypeptide(L)'
;MLFKKIKVLNYLMSVTIVLASYNAYAQDEALSKDLDFDGITDLIYLKETKLITHLSTHDFVKESYDFSDAGGNMSIENAKNGFKVNIWFMRSGYSVQYRYNSNHEKFQLIGLSEEQFGNAANDGSGEASVNFLTGDYIGHWHLYDHHNEKLIALPTIKEHMNFPKPSFLGDDNEYGVDYYFDKSVTLGFYDNAKRAYLNKHQIK
;
A
#
# COMPACT_ATOMS: atom_id res chain seq x y z
N MET A 1 18.69 11.80 -56.88
CA MET A 1 18.04 10.70 -56.14
C MET A 1 18.41 10.67 -54.65
N LEU A 2 19.66 10.98 -54.27
CA LEU A 2 20.14 11.04 -52.88
C LEU A 2 19.34 12.02 -51.98
N PHE A 3 19.05 13.23 -52.45
CA PHE A 3 18.39 14.27 -51.65
C PHE A 3 16.94 13.93 -51.22
N LYS A 4 16.22 13.10 -51.98
CA LYS A 4 14.88 12.62 -51.57
C LYS A 4 14.96 11.62 -50.42
N LYS A 5 15.99 10.75 -50.39
CA LYS A 5 16.19 9.78 -49.31
C LYS A 5 16.52 10.45 -47.97
N ILE A 6 17.30 11.54 -48.00
CA ILE A 6 17.68 12.30 -46.79
C ILE A 6 16.46 13.02 -46.17
N LYS A 7 15.57 13.61 -46.99
CA LYS A 7 14.34 14.23 -46.49
C LYS A 7 13.38 13.22 -45.87
N VAL A 8 13.23 12.03 -46.47
CA VAL A 8 12.39 10.95 -45.93
C VAL A 8 12.96 10.39 -44.64
N LEU A 9 14.28 10.25 -44.54
CA LEU A 9 14.97 9.80 -43.31
C LEU A 9 14.80 10.82 -42.17
N ASN A 10 14.93 12.12 -42.46
CA ASN A 10 14.70 13.16 -41.47
C ASN A 10 13.24 13.20 -41.00
N TYR A 11 12.28 12.97 -41.91
CA TYR A 11 10.86 12.91 -41.57
C TYR A 11 10.53 11.71 -40.65
N LEU A 12 11.06 10.53 -40.98
CA LEU A 12 10.97 9.32 -40.14
C LEU A 12 11.60 9.54 -38.76
N MET A 13 12.76 10.20 -38.69
CA MET A 13 13.44 10.48 -37.42
C MET A 13 12.62 11.46 -36.55
N SER A 14 12.01 12.50 -37.13
CA SER A 14 11.11 13.40 -36.40
C SER A 14 9.81 12.74 -35.92
N VAL A 15 9.21 11.84 -36.70
CA VAL A 15 8.02 11.08 -36.27
C VAL A 15 8.35 10.14 -35.11
N THR A 16 9.55 9.56 -35.10
CA THR A 16 10.01 8.69 -34.01
C THR A 16 10.24 9.46 -32.71
N ILE A 17 10.79 10.68 -32.79
CA ILE A 17 11.02 11.55 -31.61
C ILE A 17 9.68 12.03 -31.02
N VAL A 18 8.70 12.37 -31.86
CA VAL A 18 7.36 12.77 -31.40
C VAL A 18 6.64 11.59 -30.72
N LEU A 19 6.75 10.37 -31.25
CA LEU A 19 6.17 9.16 -30.62
C LEU A 19 6.88 8.79 -29.31
N ALA A 20 8.20 9.01 -29.21
CA ALA A 20 8.94 8.79 -27.96
C ALA A 20 8.52 9.78 -26.85
N SER A 21 8.16 11.02 -27.21
CA SER A 21 7.68 12.01 -26.24
C SER A 21 6.27 11.75 -25.71
N TYR A 22 5.41 10.98 -26.40
CA TYR A 22 4.10 10.61 -25.86
C TYR A 22 4.18 9.58 -24.73
N ASN A 23 5.21 8.71 -24.72
CA ASN A 23 5.41 7.75 -23.63
C ASN A 23 5.96 8.39 -22.34
N ALA A 24 6.46 9.63 -22.41
CA ALA A 24 7.02 10.33 -21.26
C ALA A 24 5.96 11.03 -20.39
N TYR A 25 4.69 11.02 -20.80
CA TYR A 25 3.59 11.75 -20.12
C TYR A 25 2.49 10.86 -19.54
N ALA A 26 2.64 9.52 -19.55
CA ALA A 26 1.77 8.64 -18.80
C ALA A 26 2.36 8.39 -17.39
N GLN A 27 2.17 9.35 -16.48
CA GLN A 27 2.35 9.14 -15.02
C GLN A 27 1.12 8.47 -14.39
N ASP A 28 0.43 7.63 -15.15
CA ASP A 28 -0.57 6.72 -14.58
C ASP A 28 0.20 5.46 -14.17
N GLU A 29 0.32 5.24 -12.86
CA GLU A 29 0.97 4.07 -12.25
C GLU A 29 0.19 2.79 -12.55
N ALA A 30 0.29 2.33 -13.79
CA ALA A 30 -0.29 1.09 -14.25
C ALA A 30 0.69 -0.06 -13.98
N LEU A 31 0.17 -1.14 -13.40
CA LEU A 31 0.86 -2.41 -13.27
C LEU A 31 0.27 -3.39 -14.28
N SER A 32 1.14 -3.94 -15.13
CA SER A 32 0.80 -4.97 -16.11
C SER A 32 1.54 -6.26 -15.78
N LYS A 33 0.80 -7.27 -15.34
CA LYS A 33 1.32 -8.55 -14.83
C LYS A 33 0.17 -9.57 -14.77
N ASP A 34 0.49 -10.85 -14.86
CA ASP A 34 -0.42 -11.94 -14.49
C ASP A 34 -0.71 -11.90 -12.96
N LEU A 35 -1.89 -11.39 -12.59
CA LEU A 35 -2.33 -11.18 -11.22
C LEU A 35 -3.25 -12.30 -10.73
N ASP A 36 -3.97 -12.97 -11.62
CA ASP A 36 -4.88 -14.07 -11.33
C ASP A 36 -4.29 -15.48 -11.57
N PHE A 37 -3.07 -15.55 -12.09
CA PHE A 37 -2.26 -16.74 -12.32
C PHE A 37 -2.80 -17.68 -13.42
N ASP A 38 -3.49 -17.14 -14.43
CA ASP A 38 -3.94 -17.89 -15.60
C ASP A 38 -2.93 -17.92 -16.77
N GLY A 39 -1.80 -17.21 -16.63
CA GLY A 39 -0.75 -17.09 -17.64
C GLY A 39 -0.98 -15.99 -18.68
N ILE A 40 -2.02 -15.18 -18.52
CA ILE A 40 -2.35 -14.02 -19.34
C ILE A 40 -2.05 -12.75 -18.53
N THR A 41 -1.62 -11.70 -19.22
CA THR A 41 -1.25 -10.43 -18.55
C THR A 41 -2.50 -9.60 -18.23
N ASP A 42 -2.66 -9.26 -16.95
CA ASP A 42 -3.68 -8.34 -16.47
C ASP A 42 -3.21 -6.88 -16.46
N LEU A 43 -4.15 -5.97 -16.22
CA LEU A 43 -3.89 -4.56 -16.02
C LEU A 43 -4.59 -4.04 -14.77
N ILE A 44 -3.84 -3.32 -13.93
CA ILE A 44 -4.38 -2.55 -12.81
C ILE A 44 -3.77 -1.16 -12.80
N TYR A 45 -4.57 -0.13 -12.51
CA TYR A 45 -4.10 1.25 -12.45
C TYR A 45 -4.98 2.12 -11.56
N LEU A 46 -4.42 3.23 -11.07
CA LEU A 46 -5.19 4.25 -10.37
C LEU A 46 -5.72 5.29 -11.34
N LYS A 47 -6.96 5.71 -11.12
CA LYS A 47 -7.55 6.89 -11.73
C LYS A 47 -8.21 7.72 -10.63
N GLU A 48 -7.61 8.86 -10.31
CA GLU A 48 -8.01 9.67 -9.15
C GLU A 48 -7.96 8.80 -7.87
N THR A 49 -9.08 8.60 -7.17
CA THR A 49 -9.19 7.75 -5.98
C THR A 49 -9.71 6.35 -6.29
N LYS A 50 -9.75 5.95 -7.57
CA LYS A 50 -10.31 4.66 -7.99
C LYS A 50 -9.22 3.74 -8.47
N LEU A 51 -9.23 2.52 -7.93
CA LEU A 51 -8.46 1.40 -8.45
C LEU A 51 -9.26 0.72 -9.54
N ILE A 52 -8.71 0.65 -10.74
CA ILE A 52 -9.33 0.01 -11.90
C ILE A 52 -8.59 -1.28 -12.21
N THR A 53 -9.32 -2.37 -12.38
CA THR A 53 -8.79 -3.70 -12.75
C THR A 53 -9.36 -4.16 -14.09
N HIS A 54 -8.53 -4.88 -14.84
CA HIS A 54 -8.90 -5.65 -16.02
C HIS A 54 -8.22 -7.02 -15.91
N LEU A 55 -8.99 -8.02 -15.49
CA LEU A 55 -8.50 -9.39 -15.29
C LEU A 55 -8.87 -10.28 -16.46
N SER A 56 -7.96 -11.13 -16.91
CA SER A 56 -8.22 -12.10 -17.96
C SER A 56 -9.26 -13.13 -17.56
N THR A 57 -9.29 -13.59 -16.31
CA THR A 57 -10.35 -14.49 -15.80
C THR A 57 -11.74 -13.86 -15.83
N HIS A 58 -11.84 -12.52 -15.89
CA HIS A 58 -13.09 -11.77 -15.98
C HIS A 58 -13.31 -11.19 -17.40
N ASP A 59 -12.75 -11.79 -18.45
CA ASP A 59 -12.85 -11.32 -19.84
C ASP A 59 -12.40 -9.86 -20.05
N PHE A 60 -11.47 -9.38 -19.21
CA PHE A 60 -11.03 -7.99 -19.13
C PHE A 60 -12.15 -6.96 -18.86
N VAL A 61 -13.27 -7.41 -18.29
CA VAL A 61 -14.33 -6.53 -17.81
C VAL A 61 -13.73 -5.57 -16.79
N LYS A 62 -14.01 -4.29 -17.01
CA LYS A 62 -13.53 -3.23 -16.13
C LYS A 62 -14.26 -3.29 -14.80
N GLU A 63 -13.52 -3.48 -13.72
CA GLU A 63 -14.01 -3.29 -12.36
C GLU A 63 -13.36 -2.06 -11.73
N SER A 64 -14.05 -1.44 -10.77
CA SER A 64 -13.63 -0.18 -10.16
C SER A 64 -13.91 -0.21 -8.68
N TYR A 65 -12.90 0.11 -7.88
CA TYR A 65 -12.98 0.16 -6.42
C TYR A 65 -12.64 1.55 -5.94
N ASP A 66 -13.48 2.10 -5.05
CA ASP A 66 -13.36 3.47 -4.57
C ASP A 66 -12.56 3.52 -3.27
N PHE A 67 -11.50 4.33 -3.25
CA PHE A 67 -10.66 4.61 -2.08
C PHE A 67 -10.79 6.08 -1.66
N SER A 68 -11.83 6.80 -2.06
CA SER A 68 -12.02 8.23 -1.73
C SER A 68 -12.02 8.51 -0.22
N ASP A 69 -12.51 7.57 0.59
CA ASP A 69 -12.50 7.69 2.06
C ASP A 69 -11.09 7.63 2.66
N ALA A 70 -10.08 7.15 1.92
CA ALA A 70 -8.70 7.07 2.40
C ALA A 70 -8.02 8.45 2.52
N GLY A 71 -8.44 9.46 1.75
CA GLY A 71 -8.02 10.87 1.89
C GLY A 71 -6.54 11.22 1.64
N GLY A 72 -5.65 10.25 1.37
CA GLY A 72 -4.22 10.46 1.13
C GLY A 72 -3.81 10.44 -0.35
N ASN A 73 -2.54 10.72 -0.64
CA ASN A 73 -1.96 10.49 -1.96
C ASN A 73 -1.81 8.99 -2.18
N MET A 74 -2.30 8.50 -3.32
CA MET A 74 -2.32 7.07 -3.61
C MET A 74 -1.26 6.67 -4.63
N SER A 75 -0.69 5.49 -4.45
CA SER A 75 0.13 4.82 -5.45
C SER A 75 -0.10 3.31 -5.51
N ILE A 76 0.25 2.68 -6.64
CA ILE A 76 0.28 1.21 -6.77
C ILE A 76 1.73 0.74 -6.83
N GLU A 77 2.01 -0.34 -6.10
CA GLU A 77 3.30 -1.01 -6.13
C GLU A 77 3.12 -2.49 -6.51
N ASN A 78 4.01 -3.01 -7.34
CA ASN A 78 4.10 -4.44 -7.62
C ASN A 78 4.52 -5.19 -6.34
N ALA A 79 3.87 -6.31 -6.05
CA ALA A 79 4.30 -7.24 -5.01
C ALA A 79 4.59 -8.61 -5.61
N LYS A 80 5.40 -9.42 -4.92
CA LYS A 80 5.70 -10.79 -5.37
C LYS A 80 4.40 -11.58 -5.59
N ASN A 81 3.50 -11.53 -4.60
CA ASN A 81 2.22 -12.23 -4.59
C ASN A 81 1.07 -11.21 -4.65
N GLY A 82 0.83 -10.63 -5.84
CA GLY A 82 -0.20 -9.63 -6.09
C GLY A 82 0.35 -8.20 -6.18
N PHE A 83 -0.28 -7.24 -5.51
CA PHE A 83 0.07 -5.81 -5.56
C PHE A 83 -0.20 -5.11 -4.22
N LYS A 84 0.28 -3.88 -4.07
CA LYS A 84 -0.06 -2.99 -2.95
C LYS A 84 -0.72 -1.71 -3.45
N VAL A 85 -1.63 -1.20 -2.65
CA VAL A 85 -2.10 0.19 -2.73
C VAL A 85 -1.48 0.93 -1.56
N ASN A 86 -0.69 1.96 -1.83
CA ASN A 86 -0.10 2.82 -0.81
C ASN A 86 -0.93 4.08 -0.67
N ILE A 87 -1.18 4.50 0.57
CA ILE A 87 -1.90 5.72 0.92
C ILE A 87 -0.95 6.53 1.80
N TRP A 88 -0.52 7.68 1.30
CA TRP A 88 0.43 8.56 1.96
C TRP A 88 -0.20 9.89 2.36
N PHE A 89 -0.01 10.24 3.62
CA PHE A 89 -0.22 11.55 4.17
C PHE A 89 1.13 12.22 4.44
N MET A 90 1.14 13.51 4.75
CA MET A 90 2.39 14.24 4.99
C MET A 90 3.29 13.61 6.05
N ARG A 91 2.70 13.03 7.12
CA ARG A 91 3.44 12.53 8.29
C ARG A 91 3.17 11.06 8.64
N SER A 92 2.43 10.37 7.80
CA SER A 92 2.07 8.98 8.01
C SER A 92 1.64 8.36 6.69
N GLY A 93 1.59 7.05 6.63
CA GLY A 93 1.00 6.35 5.52
C GLY A 93 0.76 4.90 5.87
N TYR A 94 0.05 4.23 4.99
CA TYR A 94 -0.13 2.79 5.08
C TYR A 94 -0.19 2.18 3.69
N SER A 95 0.15 0.90 3.60
CA SER A 95 0.11 0.10 2.39
C SER A 95 -0.77 -1.11 2.63
N VAL A 96 -1.69 -1.35 1.71
CA VAL A 96 -2.62 -2.48 1.74
C VAL A 96 -2.23 -3.45 0.64
N GLN A 97 -1.92 -4.70 1.00
CA GLN A 97 -1.47 -5.73 0.07
C GLN A 97 -2.61 -6.68 -0.30
N TYR A 98 -2.81 -6.85 -1.60
CA TYR A 98 -3.81 -7.72 -2.18
C TYR A 98 -3.19 -8.87 -2.96
N ARG A 99 -3.88 -10.02 -2.98
CA ARG A 99 -3.55 -11.18 -3.81
C ARG A 99 -4.83 -11.81 -4.35
N TYR A 100 -4.84 -12.23 -5.60
CA TYR A 100 -5.98 -12.94 -6.17
C TYR A 100 -6.25 -14.24 -5.43
N ASN A 101 -7.52 -14.50 -5.13
CA ASN A 101 -8.02 -15.71 -4.49
C ASN A 101 -8.95 -16.41 -5.48
N SER A 102 -8.44 -17.46 -6.13
CA SER A 102 -9.16 -18.21 -7.15
C SER A 102 -10.41 -18.92 -6.64
N ASN A 103 -10.51 -19.21 -5.33
CA ASN A 103 -11.72 -19.82 -4.77
C ASN A 103 -12.89 -18.83 -4.67
N HIS A 104 -12.60 -17.53 -4.63
CA HIS A 104 -13.60 -16.46 -4.50
C HIS A 104 -13.64 -15.54 -5.72
N GLU A 105 -12.77 -15.78 -6.71
CA GLU A 105 -12.62 -14.98 -7.93
C GLU A 105 -12.47 -13.47 -7.61
N LYS A 106 -11.71 -13.15 -6.56
CA LYS A 106 -11.54 -11.79 -6.04
C LYS A 106 -10.14 -11.56 -5.48
N PHE A 107 -9.69 -10.31 -5.45
CA PHE A 107 -8.50 -9.91 -4.69
C PHE A 107 -8.77 -9.93 -3.19
N GLN A 108 -8.07 -10.80 -2.47
CA GLN A 108 -8.10 -10.89 -1.01
C GLN A 108 -7.06 -9.96 -0.39
N LEU A 109 -7.45 -9.26 0.68
CA LEU A 109 -6.53 -8.55 1.56
C LEU A 109 -5.65 -9.56 2.31
N ILE A 110 -4.33 -9.47 2.14
CA ILE A 110 -3.37 -10.39 2.76
C ILE A 110 -2.41 -9.73 3.73
N GLY A 111 -2.25 -8.41 3.67
CA GLY A 111 -1.36 -7.69 4.56
C GLY A 111 -1.63 -6.20 4.59
N LEU A 112 -1.26 -5.58 5.70
CA LEU A 112 -1.23 -4.13 5.83
C LEU A 112 0.04 -3.74 6.57
N SER A 113 0.68 -2.65 6.14
CA SER A 113 1.76 -2.00 6.87
C SER A 113 1.47 -0.53 7.05
N GLU A 114 1.82 0.05 8.18
CA GLU A 114 1.72 1.48 8.46
C GLU A 114 3.07 2.05 8.86
N GLU A 115 3.26 3.32 8.56
CA GLU A 115 4.41 4.11 8.98
C GLU A 115 3.90 5.45 9.53
N GLN A 116 4.47 5.88 10.65
CA GLN A 116 4.17 7.16 11.26
C GLN A 116 5.47 7.87 11.61
N PHE A 117 5.60 9.14 11.21
CA PHE A 117 6.74 9.99 11.57
C PHE A 117 6.54 10.69 12.92
N GLY A 118 5.47 10.37 13.66
CA GLY A 118 5.15 10.98 14.95
C GLY A 118 4.84 12.48 14.87
N ASN A 119 4.80 13.14 16.03
CA ASN A 119 4.60 14.59 16.13
C ASN A 119 5.90 15.40 15.90
N ALA A 120 5.92 16.71 16.18
CA ALA A 120 7.14 17.52 16.01
C ALA A 120 8.36 17.03 16.84
N ALA A 121 8.11 16.30 17.93
CA ALA A 121 9.14 15.64 18.74
C ALA A 121 9.38 14.17 18.33
N ASN A 122 8.75 13.71 17.25
CA ASN A 122 8.72 12.32 16.77
C ASN A 122 8.16 11.32 17.80
N ASP A 123 7.38 11.78 18.80
CA ASP A 123 6.68 10.87 19.71
C ASP A 123 5.62 10.08 18.94
N GLY A 124 5.56 8.77 19.22
CA GLY A 124 4.69 7.84 18.48
C GLY A 124 5.15 7.57 17.05
N SER A 125 6.40 7.88 16.69
CA SER A 125 6.95 7.49 15.40
C SER A 125 7.28 6.00 15.34
N GLY A 126 7.21 5.40 14.16
CA GLY A 126 7.49 3.98 13.98
C GLY A 126 6.72 3.38 12.83
N GLU A 127 6.73 2.05 12.80
CA GLU A 127 6.07 1.26 11.79
C GLU A 127 5.38 0.06 12.44
N ALA A 128 4.31 -0.42 11.80
CA ALA A 128 3.70 -1.68 12.15
C ALA A 128 3.20 -2.42 10.91
N SER A 129 2.99 -3.72 11.05
CA SER A 129 2.39 -4.53 10.01
C SER A 129 1.55 -5.65 10.59
N VAL A 130 0.58 -6.10 9.80
CA VAL A 130 -0.23 -7.27 10.09
C VAL A 130 -0.33 -8.17 8.87
N ASN A 131 -0.30 -9.48 9.09
CA ASN A 131 -0.64 -10.47 8.09
C ASN A 131 -2.10 -10.92 8.30
N PHE A 132 -2.99 -10.58 7.36
CA PHE A 132 -4.42 -10.94 7.47
C PHE A 132 -4.70 -12.43 7.34
N LEU A 133 -3.74 -13.21 6.80
CA LEU A 133 -3.87 -14.66 6.69
C LEU A 133 -3.54 -15.38 7.99
N THR A 134 -2.60 -14.84 8.78
CA THR A 134 -2.15 -15.47 10.02
C THR A 134 -2.58 -14.73 11.26
N GLY A 135 -3.03 -13.48 11.16
CA GLY A 135 -3.32 -12.63 12.32
C GLY A 135 -2.08 -12.02 12.97
N ASP A 136 -0.87 -12.34 12.51
CA ASP A 136 0.36 -11.90 13.18
C ASP A 136 0.58 -10.40 12.98
N TYR A 137 0.67 -9.69 14.11
CA TYR A 137 1.00 -8.28 14.18
C TYR A 137 2.42 -8.08 14.68
N ILE A 138 3.15 -7.16 14.05
CA ILE A 138 4.49 -6.73 14.49
C ILE A 138 4.55 -5.20 14.47
N GLY A 139 4.96 -4.60 15.59
CA GLY A 139 5.12 -3.15 15.73
C GLY A 139 6.51 -2.74 16.22
N HIS A 140 7.09 -1.74 15.58
CA HIS A 140 8.37 -1.11 15.91
C HIS A 140 8.15 0.38 16.14
N TRP A 141 7.93 0.75 17.40
CA TRP A 141 7.53 2.10 17.78
C TRP A 141 8.59 2.83 18.60
N HIS A 142 8.51 4.15 18.62
CA HIS A 142 9.38 5.03 19.36
C HIS A 142 8.59 5.92 20.31
N LEU A 143 9.20 6.20 21.45
CA LEU A 143 8.75 7.13 22.46
C LEU A 143 9.73 8.29 22.56
N TYR A 144 9.24 9.52 22.62
CA TYR A 144 10.09 10.66 22.95
C TYR A 144 10.19 10.85 24.48
N ASP A 145 11.39 10.74 25.02
CA ASP A 145 11.70 11.04 26.42
C ASP A 145 12.00 12.53 26.56
N HIS A 146 11.00 13.26 27.06
CA HIS A 146 11.08 14.71 27.27
C HIS A 146 12.10 15.12 28.33
N HIS A 147 12.45 14.24 29.27
CA HIS A 147 13.40 14.58 30.34
C HIS A 147 14.84 14.57 29.82
N ASN A 148 15.16 13.58 28.99
CA ASN A 148 16.49 13.41 28.40
C ASN A 148 16.59 13.92 26.95
N GLU A 149 15.52 14.54 26.43
CA GLU A 149 15.40 15.07 25.07
C GLU A 149 15.86 14.08 23.99
N LYS A 150 15.39 12.83 24.07
CA LYS A 150 15.83 11.75 23.17
C LYS A 150 14.68 10.88 22.69
N LEU A 151 14.79 10.41 21.46
CA LEU A 151 13.91 9.39 20.90
C LEU A 151 14.38 8.00 21.33
N ILE A 152 13.48 7.18 21.86
CA ILE A 152 13.76 5.86 22.39
C ILE A 152 12.96 4.83 21.62
N ALA A 153 13.61 3.81 21.08
CA ALA A 153 12.94 2.65 20.52
C ALA A 153 12.30 1.81 21.64
N LEU A 154 11.00 1.55 21.52
CA LEU A 154 10.29 0.61 22.38
C LEU A 154 10.64 -0.84 21.99
N PRO A 155 10.48 -1.80 22.91
CA PRO A 155 10.56 -3.21 22.55
C PRO A 155 9.58 -3.56 21.42
N THR A 156 10.00 -4.40 20.49
CA THR A 156 9.13 -4.90 19.42
C THR A 156 7.87 -5.51 19.99
N ILE A 157 6.73 -5.02 19.53
CA ILE A 157 5.42 -5.54 19.87
C ILE A 157 5.15 -6.71 18.92
N LYS A 158 4.79 -7.87 19.47
CA LYS A 158 4.36 -9.05 18.71
C LYS A 158 3.07 -9.53 19.31
N GLU A 159 2.00 -9.44 18.54
CA GLU A 159 0.64 -9.73 18.99
C GLU A 159 -0.09 -10.52 17.91
N HIS A 160 -1.25 -11.08 18.27
CA HIS A 160 -2.09 -11.81 17.33
C HIS A 160 -3.48 -11.17 17.27
N MET A 161 -3.86 -10.73 16.08
CA MET A 161 -5.18 -10.18 15.77
C MET A 161 -6.07 -11.27 15.18
N ASN A 162 -7.23 -11.49 15.79
CA ASN A 162 -8.22 -12.43 15.26
C ASN A 162 -9.10 -11.75 14.21
N PHE A 163 -8.97 -12.15 12.94
CA PHE A 163 -9.85 -11.71 11.85
C PHE A 163 -10.98 -12.72 11.64
N PRO A 164 -12.26 -12.34 11.86
CA PRO A 164 -13.40 -13.26 11.82
C PRO A 164 -13.65 -13.91 10.44
N LYS A 165 -13.35 -13.18 9.36
CA LYS A 165 -13.54 -13.63 7.98
C LYS A 165 -12.49 -12.99 7.06
N PRO A 166 -12.18 -13.61 5.90
CA PRO A 166 -11.36 -12.95 4.88
C PRO A 166 -12.00 -11.66 4.39
N SER A 167 -11.18 -10.64 4.17
CA SER A 167 -11.57 -9.40 3.50
C SER A 167 -11.10 -9.40 2.06
N PHE A 168 -11.90 -8.79 1.19
CA PHE A 168 -11.64 -8.70 -0.23
C PHE A 168 -11.69 -7.24 -0.66
N LEU A 169 -10.97 -6.91 -1.71
CA LEU A 169 -10.95 -5.57 -2.31
C LEU A 169 -12.39 -5.09 -2.58
N GLY A 170 -12.74 -3.91 -2.04
CA GLY A 170 -14.07 -3.31 -2.12
C GLY A 170 -15.01 -3.67 -0.96
N ASP A 171 -14.67 -4.70 -0.18
CA ASP A 171 -15.39 -5.16 1.01
C ASP A 171 -14.47 -5.15 2.27
N ASP A 172 -13.32 -4.46 2.18
CA ASP A 172 -12.23 -4.53 3.14
C ASP A 172 -12.37 -3.59 4.35
N ASN A 173 -13.49 -2.90 4.51
CA ASN A 173 -13.69 -2.04 5.69
C ASN A 173 -14.17 -2.82 6.92
N GLU A 174 -15.18 -3.70 6.78
CA GLU A 174 -15.82 -4.36 7.94
C GLU A 174 -14.86 -5.28 8.73
N TYR A 175 -13.92 -5.94 8.04
CA TYR A 175 -12.94 -6.87 8.64
C TYR A 175 -11.51 -6.70 8.12
N GLY A 176 -11.23 -5.64 7.36
CA GLY A 176 -9.93 -5.37 6.77
C GLY A 176 -9.27 -4.14 7.41
N VAL A 177 -9.17 -3.05 6.66
CA VAL A 177 -8.40 -1.84 7.00
C VAL A 177 -8.95 -1.15 8.25
N ASP A 178 -10.24 -0.80 8.27
CA ASP A 178 -10.83 -0.11 9.44
C ASP A 178 -10.82 -1.01 10.68
N TYR A 179 -11.11 -2.30 10.50
CA TYR A 179 -11.03 -3.29 11.57
C TYR A 179 -9.62 -3.37 12.18
N TYR A 180 -8.58 -3.35 11.35
CA TYR A 180 -7.19 -3.32 11.82
C TYR A 180 -6.93 -2.08 12.69
N PHE A 181 -7.28 -0.89 12.20
CA PHE A 181 -7.03 0.35 12.94
C PHE A 181 -7.82 0.40 14.26
N ASP A 182 -9.10 0.01 14.24
CA ASP A 182 -9.93 -0.06 15.45
C ASP A 182 -9.37 -1.07 16.48
N LYS A 183 -8.95 -2.26 16.02
CA LYS A 183 -8.37 -3.27 16.91
C LYS A 183 -7.02 -2.88 17.47
N SER A 184 -6.14 -2.29 16.66
CA SER A 184 -4.83 -1.80 17.10
C SER A 184 -4.99 -0.79 18.26
N VAL A 185 -5.93 0.15 18.11
CA VAL A 185 -6.27 1.14 19.13
C VAL A 185 -6.92 0.49 20.36
N THR A 186 -7.93 -0.37 20.16
CA THR A 186 -8.66 -1.03 21.26
C THR A 186 -7.75 -1.92 22.10
N LEU A 187 -6.82 -2.64 21.47
CA LEU A 187 -5.84 -3.46 22.18
C LEU A 187 -4.72 -2.62 22.80
N GLY A 188 -4.62 -1.34 22.43
CA GLY A 188 -3.71 -0.37 23.05
C GLY A 188 -2.25 -0.77 22.91
N PHE A 189 -1.85 -1.37 21.79
CA PHE A 189 -0.51 -1.96 21.61
C PHE A 189 0.62 -0.96 21.94
N TYR A 190 0.62 0.20 21.30
CA TYR A 190 1.60 1.26 21.57
C TYR A 190 1.54 1.73 23.02
N ASP A 191 0.35 2.05 23.54
CA ASP A 191 0.19 2.58 24.90
C ASP A 191 0.60 1.59 25.99
N ASN A 192 0.34 0.30 25.77
CA ASN A 192 0.78 -0.78 26.65
C ASN A 192 2.31 -0.89 26.63
N ALA A 193 2.94 -0.87 25.45
CA ALA A 193 4.40 -0.91 25.32
C ALA A 193 5.07 0.32 25.96
N LYS A 194 4.52 1.52 25.72
CA LYS A 194 4.94 2.78 26.35
C LYS A 194 4.85 2.70 27.86
N ARG A 195 3.70 2.30 28.42
CA ARG A 195 3.52 2.14 29.88
C ARG A 195 4.48 1.11 30.48
N ALA A 196 4.66 -0.03 29.82
CA ALA A 196 5.58 -1.07 30.29
C ALA A 196 7.04 -0.55 30.34
N TYR A 197 7.46 0.20 29.33
CA TYR A 197 8.77 0.84 29.29
C TYR A 197 8.94 1.86 30.43
N LEU A 198 8.01 2.81 30.56
CA LEU A 198 8.07 3.85 31.59
C LEU A 198 8.13 3.26 33.01
N ASN A 199 7.29 2.26 33.30
CA ASN A 199 7.27 1.58 34.59
C ASN A 199 8.59 0.87 34.91
N LYS A 200 9.19 0.20 33.92
CA LYS A 200 10.47 -0.51 34.09
C LYS A 200 11.64 0.44 34.35
N HIS A 201 11.60 1.63 33.75
CA HIS A 201 12.68 2.60 33.80
C HIS A 201 12.48 3.74 34.81
N GLN A 202 11.37 3.70 35.58
CA GLN A 202 11.01 4.73 36.59
C GLN A 202 10.97 6.16 36.03
N ILE A 203 10.72 6.30 34.73
CA ILE A 203 10.57 7.60 34.07
C ILE A 203 9.13 8.05 34.33
N LYS A 204 8.96 9.12 35.11
CA LYS A 204 7.65 9.75 35.38
C LYS A 204 7.31 10.77 34.31
#